data_AF-X1D871-F1
#
_entry.id   AF-X1D871-F1
#
_cell.length_a   1.000
_cell.length_b   1.000
_cell.length_c   1.000
_cell.angle_alpha   90.00
_cell.angle_beta   90.00
_cell.angle_gamma   90.00
#
_symmetry.space_group_name_H-M   'P 1'
#
loop_
_entity.id
_entity.type
_entity.pdbx_description
1 polymer ?
#
loop_
_entity_poly.entity_id
_entity_poly.type
_entity_poly.pdbx_seq_one_letter_code
_entity_poly.pdbx_strand_id
1 'polypeptide(L)'
;RLISFRDDISDEYTVDNWKGTSYVITTRPITSINPKNSEIKGFDEIRIPLSLGNRKDRLSSLEKALNTFFKAVGFVFSIFGDNQTQNLISNRVGLVKVSNEFFNTPKVLKLNGNGKLPSDYREGLSAKYLYDNYINTKSFITDNFRKQRKLFEGVVIPFSFANYKEVVQNSYFTTNTGKRGKINSLIWSIDSDTAEIDYYIEEIYTKNLKEEFIETE
;
A
#
# COMPACT_ATOMS: atom_id res chain seq x y z
N ARG A 1 -10.04 4.94 6.09
CA ARG A 1 -9.06 3.88 5.78
C ARG A 1 -7.67 4.42 6.01
N LEU A 2 -6.79 3.62 6.59
CA LEU A 2 -5.37 3.92 6.74
C LEU A 2 -4.57 2.85 5.99
N ILE A 3 -3.63 3.28 5.16
CA ILE A 3 -2.62 2.42 4.55
C ILE A 3 -1.29 2.89 5.09
N SER A 4 -0.51 1.97 5.67
CA SER A 4 0.74 2.34 6.33
C SER A 4 1.82 1.28 6.16
N PHE A 5 3.04 1.73 5.94
CA PHE A 5 4.26 0.94 6.11
C PHE A 5 4.63 0.87 7.59
N ARG A 6 5.34 -0.20 7.98
CA ARG A 6 5.93 -0.29 9.31
C ARG A 6 7.20 0.55 9.40
N ASP A 7 7.47 1.01 10.61
CA ASP A 7 8.77 1.51 11.02
C ASP A 7 9.72 0.34 11.39
N ASP A 8 10.99 0.65 11.52
CA ASP A 8 12.01 -0.28 11.97
C ASP A 8 12.75 0.33 13.16
N ILE A 9 12.48 -0.18 14.36
CA ILE A 9 13.00 0.36 15.61
C ILE A 9 14.54 0.31 15.71
N SER A 10 15.19 -0.54 14.91
CA SER A 10 16.66 -0.61 14.85
C SER A 10 17.27 0.31 13.80
N ASP A 11 16.44 0.95 12.95
CA ASP A 11 16.89 1.84 11.89
C ASP A 11 16.18 3.20 11.96
N GLU A 12 16.89 4.18 12.53
CA GLU A 12 16.42 5.55 12.71
C GLU A 12 16.05 6.21 11.38
N TYR A 13 16.65 5.80 10.27
CA TYR A 13 16.34 6.39 8.98
C TYR A 13 15.01 5.95 8.41
N THR A 14 14.26 5.02 9.01
CA THR A 14 12.88 4.74 8.59
C THR A 14 11.93 5.90 8.85
N VAL A 15 12.27 6.78 9.80
CA VAL A 15 11.44 7.94 10.19
C VAL A 15 12.02 9.28 9.70
N ASP A 16 13.13 9.27 8.95
CA ASP A 16 13.79 10.48 8.42
C ASP A 16 12.97 11.18 7.31
N ASN A 17 12.17 10.41 6.58
CA ASN A 17 11.24 10.92 5.57
C ASN A 17 9.97 10.08 5.58
N TRP A 18 8.91 10.69 6.11
CA TRP A 18 7.58 10.10 6.26
C TRP A 18 6.73 10.20 5.00
N LYS A 19 7.14 11.00 4.01
CA LYS A 19 6.39 11.15 2.78
C LYS A 19 6.14 9.81 2.09
N GLY A 20 4.86 9.46 1.93
CA GLY A 20 4.43 8.23 1.28
C GLY A 20 4.54 6.97 2.14
N THR A 21 4.91 7.06 3.42
CA THR A 21 4.85 5.92 4.35
C THR A 21 3.43 5.61 4.80
N SER A 22 2.56 6.63 4.85
CA SER A 22 1.16 6.43 5.19
C SER A 22 0.22 7.29 4.33
N TYR A 23 -0.98 6.77 4.12
CA TYR A 23 -2.03 7.41 3.34
C TYR A 23 -3.38 7.16 4.00
N VAL A 24 -4.06 8.25 4.36
CA VAL A 24 -5.38 8.24 4.98
C VAL A 24 -6.42 8.65 3.96
N ILE A 25 -7.47 7.83 3.85
CA ILE A 25 -8.62 8.08 2.99
C ILE A 25 -9.87 8.15 3.86
N THR A 26 -10.57 9.28 3.80
CA THR A 26 -11.80 9.50 4.55
C THR A 26 -12.97 9.69 3.59
N THR A 27 -13.95 8.79 3.63
CA THR A 27 -15.19 8.94 2.84
C THR A 27 -16.19 9.77 3.63
N ARG A 28 -16.78 10.79 3.01
CA ARG A 28 -17.78 11.67 3.63
C ARG A 28 -18.91 11.98 2.64
N PRO A 29 -20.12 12.29 3.12
CA PRO A 29 -21.16 12.79 2.24
C PRO A 29 -20.79 14.16 1.64
N ILE A 30 -21.23 14.47 0.42
CA ILE A 30 -21.03 15.81 -0.17
C ILE A 30 -22.00 16.81 0.47
N THR A 31 -23.28 16.45 0.53
CA THR A 31 -24.32 17.20 1.22
C THR A 31 -24.95 16.35 2.34
N SER A 32 -25.31 16.99 3.45
CA SER A 32 -26.05 16.33 4.53
C SER A 32 -27.08 17.28 5.12
N ILE A 33 -28.34 16.86 5.15
CA ILE A 33 -29.44 17.63 5.76
C ILE A 33 -29.28 17.60 7.30
N ASN A 34 -28.83 16.47 7.85
CA ASN A 34 -28.51 16.32 9.26
C ASN A 34 -27.21 15.52 9.42
N PRO A 35 -26.09 16.15 9.81
CA PRO A 35 -24.80 15.48 10.01
C PRO A 35 -24.86 14.30 10.98
N LYS A 36 -25.80 14.32 11.95
CA LYS A 36 -25.98 13.23 12.93
C LYS A 36 -26.56 11.95 12.32
N ASN A 37 -27.15 12.03 11.13
CA ASN A 37 -27.70 10.87 10.41
C ASN A 37 -26.69 10.25 9.43
N SER A 38 -25.42 10.69 9.47
CA SER A 38 -24.37 10.08 8.67
C SER A 38 -23.86 8.81 9.34
N GLU A 39 -24.32 7.66 8.84
CA GLU A 39 -23.94 6.33 9.32
C GLU A 39 -22.72 5.75 8.58
N ILE A 40 -21.89 6.60 7.95
CA ILE A 40 -20.62 6.15 7.35
C ILE A 40 -19.65 5.83 8.49
N LYS A 41 -19.68 4.57 8.92
CA LYS A 41 -18.87 4.01 9.99
C LYS A 41 -17.93 2.95 9.43
N GLY A 42 -16.95 2.58 10.25
CA GLY A 42 -15.96 1.56 9.92
C GLY A 42 -14.57 2.15 9.77
N PHE A 43 -13.62 1.47 10.40
CA PHE A 43 -12.21 1.70 10.22
C PHE A 43 -11.62 0.48 9.52
N ASP A 44 -10.86 0.74 8.46
CA ASP A 44 -10.20 -0.28 7.66
C ASP A 44 -8.73 0.11 7.58
N GLU A 45 -7.87 -0.81 7.97
CA GLU A 45 -6.43 -0.59 8.02
C GLU A 45 -5.72 -1.64 7.18
N ILE A 46 -4.82 -1.19 6.31
CA ILE A 46 -3.90 -2.02 5.57
C ILE A 46 -2.50 -1.71 6.09
N ARG A 47 -2.02 -2.55 7.00
CA ARG A 47 -0.63 -2.49 7.49
C ARG A 47 0.26 -3.33 6.58
N ILE A 48 1.10 -2.66 5.81
CA ILE A 48 2.11 -3.30 4.98
C ILE A 48 3.24 -3.75 5.92
N PRO A 49 3.58 -5.05 6.00
CA PRO A 49 4.54 -5.58 6.97
C PRO A 49 6.01 -5.36 6.54
N LEU A 50 6.26 -4.25 5.86
CA LEU A 50 7.56 -3.84 5.33
C LEU A 50 7.82 -2.40 5.76
N SER A 51 9.08 -2.02 5.87
CA SER A 51 9.47 -0.62 6.04
C SER A 51 9.91 -0.03 4.70
N LEU A 52 9.67 1.26 4.51
CA LEU A 52 10.00 1.95 3.28
C LEU A 52 11.39 2.60 3.42
N GLY A 53 12.35 2.16 2.62
CA GLY A 53 13.73 2.62 2.76
C GLY A 53 13.92 4.05 2.29
N ASN A 54 14.85 4.75 2.93
CA ASN A 54 15.18 6.15 2.62
C ASN A 54 16.44 6.30 1.79
N ARG A 55 16.41 7.23 0.84
CA ARG A 55 17.52 7.49 -0.08
C ARG A 55 18.55 8.42 0.54
N LYS A 56 19.85 8.13 0.36
CA LYS A 56 20.93 9.08 0.63
C LYS A 56 21.01 10.11 -0.49
N ASP A 57 20.34 11.25 -0.30
CA ASP A 57 20.29 12.33 -1.30
C ASP A 57 21.57 13.15 -1.40
N ARG A 58 22.32 13.22 -0.30
CA ARG A 58 23.57 13.97 -0.19
C ARG A 58 24.54 13.27 0.74
N LEU A 59 25.82 13.54 0.52
CA LEU A 59 26.89 13.15 1.44
C LEU A 59 26.66 13.82 2.81
N SER A 60 26.92 13.07 3.88
CA SER A 60 26.97 13.61 5.24
C SER A 60 28.11 14.65 5.36
N SER A 61 28.11 15.45 6.42
CA SER A 61 29.17 16.45 6.63
C SER A 61 30.56 15.80 6.70
N LEU A 62 30.67 14.63 7.34
CA LEU A 62 31.92 13.85 7.37
C LEU A 62 32.29 13.32 5.99
N GLU A 63 31.34 12.75 5.23
CA GLU A 63 31.57 12.27 3.87
C GLU A 63 31.99 13.41 2.93
N LYS A 64 31.43 14.62 3.11
CA LYS A 64 31.84 15.83 2.38
C LYS A 64 33.27 16.23 2.74
N ALA A 65 33.62 16.28 4.03
CA ALA A 65 34.95 16.63 4.49
C ALA A 65 36.01 15.63 3.97
N LEU A 66 35.72 14.33 4.07
CA LEU A 66 36.56 13.28 3.51
C LEU A 66 36.68 13.41 2.00
N ASN A 67 35.57 13.63 1.28
CA ASN A 67 35.61 13.83 -0.17
C ASN A 67 36.47 15.06 -0.56
N THR A 68 36.40 16.15 0.20
CA THR A 68 37.26 17.33 0.00
C THR A 68 38.73 17.02 0.29
N PHE A 69 39.01 16.29 1.37
CA PHE A 69 40.37 15.86 1.71
C PHE A 69 40.95 14.96 0.61
N PHE A 70 40.22 13.93 0.17
CA PHE A 70 40.63 13.05 -0.93
C PHE A 70 40.72 13.79 -2.27
N LYS A 71 39.96 14.87 -2.47
CA LYS A 71 40.13 15.79 -3.60
C LYS A 71 41.46 16.53 -3.57
N ALA A 72 41.82 17.09 -2.41
CA ALA A 72 43.09 17.78 -2.23
C ALA A 72 44.30 16.82 -2.31
N VAL A 73 44.18 15.63 -1.71
CA VAL A 73 45.24 14.62 -1.65
C VAL A 73 45.34 13.82 -2.95
N GLY A 74 44.23 13.58 -3.65
CA GLY A 74 44.21 12.94 -4.97
C GLY A 74 44.95 13.74 -6.04
N PHE A 75 45.09 15.06 -5.89
CA PHE A 75 45.99 15.88 -6.74
C PHE A 75 47.47 15.52 -6.52
N VAL A 76 47.86 15.12 -5.31
CA VAL A 76 49.23 14.66 -5.01
C VAL A 76 49.43 13.22 -5.50
N PHE A 77 48.41 12.35 -5.39
CA PHE A 77 48.48 10.95 -5.87
C PHE A 77 48.24 10.76 -7.37
N SER A 78 47.60 11.69 -8.07
CA SER A 78 47.48 11.63 -9.54
C SER A 78 48.84 11.79 -10.25
N ILE A 79 49.81 12.42 -9.58
CA ILE A 79 51.22 12.48 -9.98
C ILE A 79 51.90 11.10 -9.79
N PHE A 80 51.35 10.23 -8.92
CA PHE A 80 51.83 8.88 -8.63
C PHE A 80 50.92 7.75 -9.17
N GLY A 81 49.88 8.07 -9.94
CA GLY A 81 49.11 7.10 -10.74
C GLY A 81 47.86 6.48 -10.10
N ASP A 82 47.33 6.97 -8.96
CA ASP A 82 46.10 6.43 -8.36
C ASP A 82 44.91 7.40 -8.48
N ASN A 83 43.92 7.02 -9.32
CA ASN A 83 42.68 7.77 -9.58
C ASN A 83 41.42 7.14 -8.94
N GLN A 84 41.53 6.06 -8.15
CA GLN A 84 40.35 5.25 -7.79
C GLN A 84 39.61 5.71 -6.51
N THR A 85 40.27 6.41 -5.59
CA THR A 85 39.71 6.70 -4.25
C THR A 85 38.59 7.74 -4.23
N GLN A 86 38.55 8.69 -5.16
CA GLN A 86 37.50 9.73 -5.19
C GLN A 86 36.13 9.22 -5.67
N ASN A 87 36.12 8.15 -6.49
CA ASN A 87 34.88 7.57 -7.00
C ASN A 87 34.11 6.79 -5.91
N LEU A 88 34.77 6.36 -4.84
CA LEU A 88 34.13 5.52 -3.81
C LEU A 88 33.15 6.30 -2.94
N ILE A 89 33.44 7.56 -2.59
CA ILE A 89 32.59 8.36 -1.69
C ILE A 89 31.41 8.97 -2.44
N SER A 90 31.63 9.54 -3.62
CA SER A 90 30.56 10.13 -4.45
C SER A 90 29.52 9.08 -4.86
N ASN A 91 29.94 7.82 -5.04
CA ASN A 91 29.06 6.71 -5.37
C ASN A 91 28.04 6.35 -4.28
N ARG A 92 28.19 6.86 -3.05
CA ARG A 92 27.24 6.63 -1.95
C ARG A 92 25.92 7.37 -2.10
N VAL A 93 25.86 8.41 -2.96
CA VAL A 93 24.59 9.07 -3.28
C VAL A 93 23.69 8.12 -4.04
N GLY A 94 22.43 8.02 -3.62
CA GLY A 94 21.44 7.07 -4.15
C GLY A 94 21.49 5.68 -3.51
N LEU A 95 22.31 5.46 -2.48
CA LEU A 95 22.20 4.25 -1.65
C LEU A 95 21.10 4.42 -0.59
N VAL A 96 20.67 3.31 0.02
CA VAL A 96 19.77 3.33 1.18
C VAL A 96 20.50 3.91 2.40
N LYS A 97 19.80 4.76 3.16
CA LYS A 97 20.24 5.19 4.49
C LYS A 97 19.85 4.11 5.50
N VAL A 98 20.82 3.68 6.29
CA VAL A 98 20.64 2.71 7.37
C VAL A 98 21.51 3.16 8.54
N SER A 99 20.97 3.12 9.77
CA SER A 99 21.73 3.42 10.99
C SER A 99 22.33 2.16 11.60
N ASN A 100 21.84 0.98 11.20
CA ASN A 100 22.28 -0.32 11.65
C ASN A 100 22.30 -1.31 10.48
N GLU A 101 23.12 -2.36 10.60
CA GLU A 101 23.20 -3.47 9.65
C GLU A 101 22.13 -4.53 9.91
N PHE A 102 21.59 -4.57 11.13
CA PHE A 102 20.53 -5.47 11.53
C PHE A 102 19.17 -4.75 11.56
N PHE A 103 18.18 -5.35 10.89
CA PHE A 103 16.82 -4.81 10.75
C PHE A 103 15.82 -5.73 11.43
N ASN A 104 14.84 -5.16 12.14
CA ASN A 104 13.71 -5.93 12.67
C ASN A 104 12.60 -6.10 11.62
N THR A 105 12.48 -5.14 10.71
CA THR A 105 11.47 -5.13 9.64
C THR A 105 12.15 -5.12 8.27
N PRO A 106 11.85 -6.06 7.35
CA PRO A 106 12.38 -6.03 5.99
C PRO A 106 12.06 -4.70 5.27
N LYS A 107 13.01 -4.19 4.50
CA LYS A 107 12.87 -2.93 3.75
C LYS A 107 12.51 -3.19 2.29
N VAL A 108 11.56 -2.41 1.76
CA VAL A 108 11.25 -2.38 0.33
C VAL A 108 11.89 -1.16 -0.32
N LEU A 109 12.49 -1.38 -1.50
CA LEU A 109 13.27 -0.39 -2.24
C LEU A 109 12.92 -0.45 -3.73
N LYS A 110 12.83 0.71 -4.40
CA LYS A 110 12.82 0.81 -5.86
C LYS A 110 14.24 1.04 -6.34
N LEU A 111 14.83 0.06 -7.00
CA LEU A 111 16.19 0.18 -7.53
C LEU A 111 16.15 0.43 -9.04
N ASN A 112 17.10 1.22 -9.53
CA ASN A 112 17.39 1.34 -10.95
C ASN A 112 18.34 0.21 -11.41
N GLY A 113 18.65 0.16 -12.70
CA GLY A 113 19.55 -0.86 -13.27
C GLY A 113 20.97 -0.88 -12.69
N ASN A 114 21.37 0.17 -11.97
CA ASN A 114 22.67 0.27 -11.30
C ASN A 114 22.60 -0.10 -9.80
N GLY A 115 21.48 -0.64 -9.33
CA GLY A 115 21.29 -1.03 -7.92
C GLY A 115 21.14 0.17 -6.96
N LYS A 116 20.85 1.37 -7.46
CA LYS A 116 20.67 2.59 -6.66
C LYS A 116 19.20 3.00 -6.61
N LEU A 117 18.80 3.67 -5.54
CA LEU A 117 17.53 4.37 -5.42
C LEU A 117 17.54 5.58 -6.38
N PRO A 118 16.64 5.64 -7.38
CA PRO A 118 16.50 6.81 -8.23
C PRO A 118 15.88 7.98 -7.44
N SER A 119 15.83 9.18 -8.02
CA SER A 119 15.27 10.36 -7.33
C SER A 119 13.78 10.22 -7.01
N ASP A 120 13.06 9.44 -7.83
CA ASP A 120 11.65 9.10 -7.73
C ASP A 120 11.42 7.75 -7.03
N TYR A 121 12.33 7.31 -6.15
CA TYR A 121 12.26 5.99 -5.49
C TYR A 121 10.97 5.69 -4.71
N ARG A 122 10.18 6.72 -4.38
CA ARG A 122 8.86 6.59 -3.73
C ARG A 122 7.73 6.40 -4.76
N GLU A 123 7.90 6.85 -6.00
CA GLU A 123 6.94 6.60 -7.07
C GLU A 123 6.95 5.11 -7.41
N GLY A 124 5.80 4.45 -7.38
CA GLY A 124 5.71 3.00 -7.55
C GLY A 124 5.54 2.22 -6.25
N LEU A 125 5.91 2.81 -5.10
CA LEU A 125 5.97 2.10 -3.82
C LEU A 125 5.27 2.81 -2.66
N SER A 126 5.00 4.12 -2.75
CA SER A 126 4.34 4.85 -1.66
C SER A 126 2.95 4.29 -1.35
N ALA A 127 2.49 4.47 -0.10
CA ALA A 127 1.15 4.09 0.33
C ALA A 127 0.07 4.71 -0.57
N LYS A 128 0.27 5.96 -0.97
CA LYS A 128 -0.55 6.65 -1.96
C LYS A 128 -0.56 5.93 -3.31
N TYR A 129 0.63 5.65 -3.87
CA TYR A 129 0.73 4.97 -5.16
C TYR A 129 0.04 3.61 -5.14
N LEU A 130 0.25 2.82 -4.09
CA LEU A 130 -0.38 1.52 -3.93
C LEU A 130 -1.92 1.65 -3.89
N TYR A 131 -2.46 2.64 -3.17
CA TYR A 131 -3.89 2.90 -3.14
C TYR A 131 -4.44 3.23 -4.53
N ASP A 132 -3.85 4.24 -5.17
CA ASP A 132 -4.36 4.79 -6.43
C ASP A 132 -4.40 3.71 -7.53
N ASN A 133 -3.43 2.77 -7.51
CA ASN A 133 -3.26 1.79 -8.58
C ASN A 133 -3.76 0.38 -8.26
N TYR A 134 -3.76 -0.07 -6.99
CA TYR A 134 -3.95 -1.50 -6.68
C TYR A 134 -4.92 -1.80 -5.51
N ILE A 135 -4.87 -1.05 -4.41
CA ILE A 135 -5.60 -1.40 -3.17
C ILE A 135 -6.85 -0.55 -2.89
N ASN A 136 -7.38 0.14 -3.91
CA ASN A 136 -8.62 0.91 -3.83
C ASN A 136 -9.91 0.06 -3.99
N THR A 137 -9.85 -1.27 -3.85
CA THR A 137 -10.97 -2.19 -4.11
C THR A 137 -12.18 -2.00 -3.19
N LYS A 138 -11.96 -1.44 -2.00
CA LYS A 138 -13.00 -1.14 -1.01
C LYS A 138 -13.40 0.35 -0.99
N SER A 139 -13.05 1.14 -2.00
CA SER A 139 -13.54 2.52 -2.12
C SER A 139 -14.97 2.53 -2.64
N PHE A 140 -15.84 3.36 -2.06
CA PHE A 140 -17.24 3.51 -2.51
C PHE A 140 -17.40 4.43 -3.72
N ILE A 141 -16.34 5.12 -4.12
CA ILE A 141 -16.37 6.16 -5.17
C ILE A 141 -15.64 5.70 -6.43
N THR A 142 -14.50 5.02 -6.28
CA THR A 142 -13.71 4.54 -7.42
C THR A 142 -14.54 3.63 -8.35
N ASP A 143 -14.15 3.57 -9.62
CA ASP A 143 -14.90 2.88 -10.67
C ASP A 143 -16.36 3.37 -10.79
N ASN A 144 -16.54 4.71 -10.76
CA ASN A 144 -17.85 5.36 -10.89
C ASN A 144 -18.90 4.79 -9.93
N PHE A 145 -18.54 4.66 -8.65
CA PHE A 145 -19.38 4.15 -7.56
C PHE A 145 -19.78 2.66 -7.66
N ARG A 146 -19.29 1.91 -8.65
CA ARG A 146 -19.70 0.50 -8.90
C ARG A 146 -19.21 -0.49 -7.84
N LYS A 147 -18.25 -0.09 -7.00
CA LYS A 147 -17.71 -0.93 -5.92
C LYS A 147 -18.57 -0.91 -4.65
N GLN A 148 -19.69 -0.20 -4.65
CA GLN A 148 -20.67 -0.28 -3.57
C GLN A 148 -21.38 -1.63 -3.58
N ARG A 149 -21.59 -2.17 -2.37
CA ARG A 149 -22.07 -3.54 -2.18
C ARG A 149 -23.11 -3.56 -1.06
N LYS A 150 -24.18 -4.30 -1.31
CA LYS A 150 -25.13 -4.69 -0.27
C LYS A 150 -24.71 -6.06 0.27
N LEU A 151 -24.42 -6.13 1.56
CA LEU A 151 -23.98 -7.36 2.24
C LEU A 151 -25.17 -8.12 2.79
N PHE A 152 -25.10 -9.44 2.72
CA PHE A 152 -26.05 -10.38 3.29
C PHE A 152 -25.25 -11.43 4.05
N GLU A 153 -25.57 -11.64 5.32
CA GLU A 153 -24.83 -12.51 6.24
C GLU A 153 -25.76 -13.59 6.79
N GLY A 154 -25.25 -14.81 6.94
CA GLY A 154 -25.96 -15.94 7.54
C GLY A 154 -27.19 -16.41 6.76
N VAL A 155 -27.21 -16.26 5.43
CA VAL A 155 -28.38 -16.64 4.63
C VAL A 155 -28.37 -18.13 4.38
N VAL A 156 -29.40 -18.83 4.85
CA VAL A 156 -29.57 -20.26 4.60
C VAL A 156 -30.30 -20.50 3.28
N ILE A 157 -29.70 -21.29 2.40
CA ILE A 157 -30.27 -21.68 1.11
C ILE A 157 -30.29 -23.21 0.95
N PRO A 158 -31.23 -23.77 0.17
CA PRO A 158 -31.09 -25.14 -0.33
C PRO A 158 -29.78 -25.26 -1.11
N PHE A 159 -28.99 -26.29 -0.82
CA PHE A 159 -27.67 -26.46 -1.40
C PHE A 159 -27.30 -27.93 -1.57
N SER A 160 -26.98 -28.29 -2.81
CA SER A 160 -26.63 -29.65 -3.20
C SER A 160 -25.16 -29.78 -3.63
N PHE A 161 -24.69 -31.01 -3.79
CA PHE A 161 -23.38 -31.29 -4.39
C PHE A 161 -23.21 -30.70 -5.79
N ALA A 162 -24.30 -30.58 -6.57
CA ALA A 162 -24.25 -29.92 -7.88
C ALA A 162 -23.91 -28.44 -7.73
N ASN A 163 -24.56 -27.73 -6.79
CA ASN A 163 -24.28 -26.33 -6.51
C ASN A 163 -22.87 -26.11 -5.96
N TYR A 164 -22.38 -27.03 -5.12
CA TYR A 164 -21.01 -27.00 -4.63
C TYR A 164 -19.99 -26.95 -5.78
N LYS A 165 -20.14 -27.82 -6.79
CA LYS A 165 -19.25 -27.83 -7.96
C LYS A 165 -19.27 -26.50 -8.72
N GLU A 166 -20.43 -25.87 -8.86
CA GLU A 166 -20.57 -24.56 -9.52
C GLU A 166 -19.86 -23.46 -8.72
N VAL A 167 -20.08 -23.40 -7.40
CA VAL A 167 -19.49 -22.37 -6.53
C VAL A 167 -17.96 -22.51 -6.45
N VAL A 168 -17.45 -23.74 -6.43
CA VAL A 168 -16.00 -24.01 -6.45
C VAL A 168 -15.35 -23.51 -7.75
N GLN A 169 -16.05 -23.60 -8.88
CA GLN A 169 -15.57 -23.07 -10.15
C GLN A 169 -15.70 -21.54 -10.24
N ASN A 170 -16.80 -21.00 -9.72
CA ASN A 170 -17.10 -19.59 -9.79
C ASN A 170 -17.97 -19.14 -8.62
N SER A 171 -17.42 -18.31 -7.73
CA SER A 171 -18.15 -17.71 -6.61
C SER A 171 -19.13 -16.59 -7.02
N TYR A 172 -19.13 -16.15 -8.29
CA TYR A 172 -20.01 -15.09 -8.77
C TYR A 172 -21.34 -15.65 -9.29
N PHE A 173 -22.42 -14.90 -9.03
CA PHE A 173 -23.76 -15.22 -9.51
C PHE A 173 -24.48 -13.96 -10.01
N THR A 174 -25.63 -14.16 -10.65
CA THR A 174 -26.51 -13.08 -11.11
C THR A 174 -27.89 -13.26 -10.50
N THR A 175 -28.46 -12.20 -9.96
CA THR A 175 -29.81 -12.21 -9.41
C THR A 175 -30.86 -12.23 -10.52
N ASN A 176 -32.10 -12.56 -10.17
CA ASN A 176 -33.25 -12.46 -11.09
C ASN A 176 -33.46 -11.03 -11.65
N THR A 177 -32.89 -10.02 -11.00
CA THR A 177 -32.93 -8.61 -11.42
C THR A 177 -31.71 -8.20 -12.28
N GLY A 178 -30.86 -9.15 -12.66
CA GLY A 178 -29.66 -8.91 -13.47
C GLY A 178 -28.48 -8.31 -12.71
N LYS A 179 -28.56 -8.18 -11.37
CA LYS A 179 -27.46 -7.65 -10.56
C LYS A 179 -26.41 -8.75 -10.32
N ARG A 180 -25.14 -8.37 -10.36
CA ARG A 180 -24.03 -9.28 -10.07
C ARG A 180 -23.82 -9.41 -8.56
N GLY A 181 -23.59 -10.62 -8.08
CA GLY A 181 -23.21 -10.90 -6.70
C GLY A 181 -22.04 -11.87 -6.61
N LYS A 182 -21.49 -12.01 -5.40
CA LYS A 182 -20.43 -12.97 -5.10
C LYS A 182 -20.62 -13.54 -3.70
N ILE A 183 -20.45 -14.85 -3.58
CA ILE A 183 -20.38 -15.57 -2.31
C ILE A 183 -19.00 -15.34 -1.69
N ASN A 184 -18.97 -14.85 -0.45
CA ASN A 184 -17.76 -14.59 0.32
C ASN A 184 -17.42 -15.74 1.27
N SER A 185 -18.44 -16.36 1.85
CA SER A 185 -18.33 -17.48 2.79
C SER A 185 -19.46 -18.47 2.52
N LEU A 186 -19.17 -19.76 2.69
CA LEU A 186 -20.12 -20.84 2.52
C LEU A 186 -19.81 -21.97 3.49
N ILE A 187 -20.81 -22.37 4.28
CA ILE A 187 -20.77 -23.53 5.17
C ILE A 187 -21.89 -24.47 4.74
N TRP A 188 -21.53 -25.65 4.21
CA TRP A 188 -22.49 -26.63 3.71
C TRP A 188 -22.82 -27.68 4.78
N SER A 189 -24.09 -27.79 5.13
CA SER A 189 -24.66 -28.86 5.95
C SER A 189 -25.21 -29.95 5.04
N ILE A 190 -24.40 -30.99 4.82
CA ILE A 190 -24.71 -32.10 3.90
C ILE A 190 -25.97 -32.85 4.35
N ASP A 191 -26.13 -33.09 5.64
CA ASP A 191 -27.25 -33.88 6.19
C ASP A 191 -28.63 -33.23 5.95
N SER A 192 -28.67 -31.90 5.80
CA SER A 192 -29.89 -31.12 5.61
C SER A 192 -30.06 -30.57 4.20
N ASP A 193 -29.14 -30.85 3.27
CA ASP A 193 -29.10 -30.26 1.92
C ASP A 193 -29.23 -28.72 1.94
N THR A 194 -28.58 -28.07 2.90
CA THR A 194 -28.59 -26.61 3.04
C THR A 194 -27.20 -26.04 3.24
N ALA A 195 -26.98 -24.80 2.80
CA ALA A 195 -25.77 -24.06 3.10
C ALA A 195 -26.11 -22.71 3.72
N GLU A 196 -25.31 -22.31 4.69
CA GLU A 196 -25.28 -20.94 5.20
C GLU A 196 -24.23 -20.17 4.42
N ILE A 197 -24.64 -19.04 3.82
CA ILE A 197 -23.78 -18.23 2.97
C ILE A 197 -23.76 -16.76 3.39
N ASP A 198 -22.57 -16.18 3.27
CA ASP A 198 -22.39 -14.73 3.26
C ASP A 198 -22.10 -14.31 1.83
N TYR A 199 -22.81 -13.30 1.33
CA TYR A 199 -22.60 -12.81 -0.02
C TYR A 199 -22.82 -11.31 -0.11
N TYR A 200 -22.38 -10.75 -1.23
CA TYR A 200 -22.72 -9.38 -1.58
C TYR A 200 -23.38 -9.29 -2.94
N ILE A 201 -24.18 -8.25 -3.12
CA ILE A 201 -24.70 -7.82 -4.43
C ILE A 201 -24.09 -6.45 -4.75
N GLU A 202 -23.60 -6.29 -5.98
CA GLU A 202 -23.11 -5.01 -6.50
C GLU A 202 -24.30 -4.08 -6.74
N GLU A 203 -24.37 -3.01 -5.94
CA GLU A 203 -25.48 -2.07 -5.95
C GLU A 203 -25.01 -0.70 -5.51
N ILE A 204 -25.27 0.31 -6.34
CA ILE A 204 -24.97 1.70 -6.03
C ILE A 204 -26.06 2.21 -5.09
N TYR A 205 -25.69 2.41 -3.83
CA TYR A 205 -26.58 2.94 -2.81
C TYR A 205 -26.69 4.47 -2.89
N THR A 206 -25.57 5.16 -3.11
CA THR A 206 -25.55 6.63 -3.22
C THR A 206 -24.38 7.14 -4.03
N LYS A 207 -24.56 8.28 -4.71
CA LYS A 207 -23.48 9.03 -5.38
C LYS A 207 -23.08 10.31 -4.62
N ASN A 208 -23.74 10.58 -3.50
CA ASN A 208 -23.48 11.73 -2.64
C ASN A 208 -22.28 11.47 -1.71
N LEU A 209 -21.13 11.07 -2.27
CA LEU A 209 -19.92 10.76 -1.51
C LEU A 209 -18.71 11.47 -2.12
N LYS A 210 -17.80 11.90 -1.27
CA LYS A 210 -16.45 12.37 -1.61
C LYS A 210 -15.41 11.66 -0.75
N GLU A 211 -14.21 11.50 -1.28
CA GLU A 211 -13.04 11.01 -0.55
C GLU A 211 -12.09 12.18 -0.31
N GLU A 212 -11.67 12.34 0.95
CA GLU A 212 -10.62 13.26 1.36
C GLU A 212 -9.35 12.46 1.64
N PHE A 213 -8.22 12.95 1.13
CA PHE A 213 -6.94 12.25 1.13
C PHE A 213 -5.92 13.03 1.95
N ILE A 214 -5.22 12.34 2.84
CA ILE A 214 -4.12 12.91 3.62
C ILE A 214 -2.93 11.97 3.49
N GLU A 215 -1.82 12.48 2.96
CA GLU A 215 -0.52 11.80 2.96
C GLU A 215 0.31 12.39 4.09
N THR A 216 1.05 11.55 4.83
CA THR A 216 2.01 12.06 5.81
C THR A 216 3.15 12.77 5.09
N GLU A 217 3.63 13.87 5.65
CA GLU A 217 4.80 14.62 5.14
C GLU A 217 6.03 14.36 6.01
#